data_AF-A0A0G0AJU7-F1
#
_entry.id   AF-A0A0G0AJU7-F1
#
_cell.length_a   1.000
_cell.length_b   1.000
_cell.length_c   1.000
_cell.angle_alpha   90.00
_cell.angle_beta   90.00
_cell.angle_gamma   90.00
#
_symmetry.space_group_name_H-M   'P 1'
#
loop_
_entity.id
_entity.type
_entity.pdbx_description
1 polymer ?
#
loop_
_entity_poly.entity_id
_entity_poly.type
_entity_poly.pdbx_seq_one_letter_code
_entity_poly.pdbx_strand_id
1 'polypeptide(L)' 'MKTQEEEFNPFTGLLTIEAVEAKLDEILKLSGVFFQESRDPNEIKKLAQEAIQKIQQN' A
#
# COMPACT_ATOMS: atom_id res chain seq x y z
N MET A 1 33.48 5.83 -6.93
CA MET A 1 32.34 5.20 -7.61
C MET A 1 31.10 5.53 -6.79
N LYS A 2 30.09 6.20 -7.38
CA LYS A 2 28.79 6.39 -6.70
C LYS A 2 28.01 5.10 -6.84
N THR A 3 27.67 4.44 -5.75
CA THR A 3 26.63 3.41 -5.74
C THR A 3 25.35 4.10 -6.17
N GLN A 4 24.84 3.77 -7.36
CA GLN A 4 23.47 4.06 -7.70
C GLN A 4 22.64 3.14 -6.82
N GLU A 5 21.96 3.70 -5.83
CA GLU A 5 20.83 3.01 -5.21
C GLU A 5 19.84 2.78 -6.36
N GLU A 6 19.75 1.55 -6.84
CA GLU A 6 18.67 1.16 -7.73
C GLU A 6 17.39 1.27 -6.91
N GLU A 7 16.51 2.20 -7.29
CA GLU A 7 15.14 2.24 -6.76
C GLU A 7 14.51 0.87 -7.01
N PHE A 8 14.28 0.13 -5.94
CA PHE A 8 13.59 -1.15 -6.01
C PHE A 8 12.14 -0.91 -6.43
N ASN A 9 11.82 -1.26 -7.68
CA ASN A 9 10.45 -1.31 -8.15
C ASN A 9 9.92 -2.76 -8.04
N PRO A 10 8.99 -3.05 -7.10
CA PRO A 10 8.47 -4.40 -6.87
C PRO A 10 7.60 -4.94 -8.03
N PHE A 11 7.28 -4.10 -9.01
CA PHE A 11 6.46 -4.44 -10.17
C PHE A 11 7.31 -4.71 -11.43
N THR A 12 8.64 -4.62 -11.33
CA THR A 12 9.54 -4.90 -12.45
C THR A 12 9.34 -6.34 -12.94
N GLY A 13 9.06 -6.51 -14.23
CA GLY A 13 8.87 -7.83 -14.86
C GLY A 13 7.45 -8.41 -14.79
N LEU A 14 6.49 -7.70 -14.19
CA LEU A 14 5.07 -8.09 -14.22
C LEU A 14 4.44 -7.63 -15.54
N LEU A 15 3.93 -8.57 -16.33
CA LEU A 15 3.45 -8.33 -17.71
C LEU A 15 1.92 -8.34 -17.85
N THR A 16 1.18 -8.73 -16.82
CA THR A 16 -0.29 -8.81 -16.84
C THR A 16 -0.89 -8.09 -15.63
N ILE A 17 -2.17 -7.70 -15.77
CA ILE A 17 -2.91 -7.02 -14.69
C ILE A 17 -3.07 -7.96 -13.50
N GLU A 18 -3.38 -9.23 -13.72
CA GLU A 18 -3.57 -10.23 -12.67
C GLU A 18 -2.28 -10.43 -11.85
N ALA A 19 -1.11 -10.33 -12.49
CA ALA A 19 0.18 -10.45 -11.81
C ALA A 19 0.48 -9.21 -10.95
N VAL A 20 0.09 -8.03 -11.42
CA VAL A 20 0.18 -6.78 -10.63
C VAL A 20 -0.75 -6.84 -9.43
N GLU A 21 -2.00 -7.27 -9.61
CA GLU A 21 -2.99 -7.42 -8.54
C GLU A 21 -2.53 -8.41 -7.47
N ALA A 22 -2.05 -9.60 -7.87
CA ALA A 22 -1.52 -10.58 -6.93
C ALA A 22 -0.31 -10.05 -6.13
N LYS A 23 0.56 -9.24 -6.77
CA LYS A 23 1.69 -8.62 -6.08
C LYS A 23 1.24 -7.52 -5.12
N LEU A 24 0.22 -6.76 -5.50
CA LEU A 24 -0.37 -5.73 -4.64
C LEU A 24 -0.98 -6.36 -3.38
N ASP A 25 -1.73 -7.45 -3.52
CA ASP A 25 -2.33 -8.19 -2.40
C ASP A 25 -1.28 -8.71 -1.41
N GLU A 26 -0.14 -9.19 -1.91
CA GLU A 26 0.98 -9.64 -1.08
C GLU A 26 1.58 -8.48 -0.29
N ILE A 27 1.85 -7.35 -0.96
CA ILE A 27 2.41 -6.14 -0.33
C ILE A 27 1.44 -5.54 0.70
N LEU A 28 0.15 -5.50 0.40
CA LEU A 28 -0.87 -4.98 1.30
C LEU A 28 -0.98 -5.82 2.58
N LYS A 29 -0.91 -7.15 2.47
CA LYS A 29 -0.84 -8.05 3.64
C LYS A 29 0.41 -7.79 4.48
N LEU A 30 1.57 -7.62 3.85
CA LEU A 30 2.85 -7.41 4.54
C LEU A 30 2.98 -6.03 5.18
N SER A 31 2.35 -5.01 4.58
CA SER A 31 2.38 -3.63 5.08
C SER A 31 1.42 -3.38 6.25
N GLY A 32 0.67 -4.40 6.69
CA GLY A 32 -0.32 -4.27 7.76
C GLY A 32 -1.47 -3.32 7.39
N VAL A 33 -1.65 -3.05 6.10
CA VAL A 33 -2.78 -2.28 5.58
C VAL A 33 -3.96 -3.23 5.52
N PHE A 34 -4.72 -3.28 6.62
CA PHE A 34 -5.96 -4.02 6.68
C PHE A 34 -7.02 -3.29 5.85
N PHE A 35 -7.47 -3.92 4.77
CA PHE A 35 -8.64 -3.47 4.05
C PHE A 35 -9.87 -3.64 4.96
N GLN A 36 -10.33 -2.55 5.57
CA GLN A 36 -11.60 -2.49 6.28
C GLN A 36 -12.64 -1.89 5.35
N GLU A 37 -13.45 -2.77 4.76
CA GLU A 37 -14.61 -2.39 3.98
C GLU A 37 -15.73 -1.99 4.95
N SER A 38 -15.84 -0.69 5.26
CA SER A 38 -17.02 -0.15 5.97
C SER A 38 -17.97 0.51 4.98
N ARG A 39 -19.27 0.27 5.15
CA ARG A 39 -20.33 0.99 4.43
C ARG A 39 -20.86 2.19 5.23
N ASP A 40 -20.36 2.42 6.45
CA ASP A 40 -20.72 3.58 7.28
C ASP A 40 -19.78 4.76 6.95
N PRO A 41 -20.30 5.86 6.40
CA PRO A 41 -19.49 7.05 6.09
C PRO A 41 -18.72 7.62 7.29
N ASN A 42 -19.23 7.47 8.51
CA ASN A 42 -18.56 7.97 9.71
C ASN A 42 -17.34 7.12 10.07
N GLU A 43 -17.44 5.81 9.90
CA GLU A 43 -16.35 4.88 10.13
C GLU A 43 -15.25 5.06 9.08
N ILE A 44 -15.62 5.22 7.80
CA ILE A 44 -14.67 5.56 6.72
C ILE A 44 -13.93 6.86 7.05
N LYS A 45 -14.65 7.90 7.48
CA LYS A 45 -14.06 9.19 7.84
C LYS A 45 -13.07 9.05 9.00
N LYS A 46 -13.39 8.25 10.01
CA LYS A 46 -12.52 7.98 11.15
C LYS A 46 -11.25 7.24 10.72
N LEU A 47 -11.39 6.17 9.94
CA LEU A 47 -10.25 5.39 9.43
C LEU A 47 -9.31 6.24 8.56
N ALA A 48 -9.87 7.10 7.70
CA ALA A 48 -9.09 8.03 6.89
C ALA A 48 -8.31 9.03 7.74
N GLN A 49 -8.91 9.58 8.80
CA GLN A 49 -8.23 10.49 9.72
C GLN A 49 -7.08 9.82 10.48
N GLU A 50 -7.28 8.58 10.94
CA GLU A 50 -6.25 7.79 11.61
C GLU A 50 -5.07 7.47 10.67
N ALA A 51 -5.35 7.15 9.41
CA ALA A 51 -4.32 6.91 8.39
C ALA A 51 -3.48 8.18 8.12
N ILE A 52 -4.13 9.33 7.97
CA ILE A 52 -3.45 10.63 7.75
C ILE A 52 -2.54 10.96 8.94
N GLN A 53 -3.01 10.77 10.17
CA GLN A 53 -2.20 11.03 11.37
C GLN A 53 -0.95 10.14 11.43
N LYS A 54 -1.08 8.85 11.11
CA LYS A 54 0.06 7.91 11.08
C LYS A 54 1.11 8.25 10.03
N ILE A 55 0.68 8.77 8.88
CA ILE A 55 1.60 9.23 7.82
C ILE A 55 2.33 10.50 8.26
N GLN A 56 1.64 11.42 8.94
CA GLN A 56 2.25 12.69 9.38
C GLN A 56 3.24 12.54 10.56
N GLN A 57 3.19 11.43 11.29
CA GLN A 57 4.05 11.17 12.46
C GLN A 57 5.33 10.40 12.13
N ASN A 58 5.49 9.88 10.92
CA ASN A 58 6.72 9.23 10.42
C ASN A 58 7.37 10.10 9.34
#